data_AF-A0A2A2Q0C7-F1
#
_entry.id   AF-A0A2A2Q0C7-F1
#
_cell.length_a   1.000
_cell.length_b   1.000
_cell.length_c   1.000
_cell.angle_alpha   90.00
_cell.angle_beta   90.00
_cell.angle_gamma   90.00
#
_symmetry.space_group_name_H-M   'P 1'
#
loop_
_entity.id
_entity.type
_entity.pdbx_description
1 polymer ?
#
loop_
_entity_poly.entity_id
_entity_poly.type
_entity_poly.pdbx_seq_one_letter_code
_entity_poly.pdbx_strand_id
1 'polypeptide(L)'
;MTAPGPHVSSPLRACAAAVEASLARTGMLLTMGGEPTFVPVHPAGAEWQTAALGPTKLAYARKLARELVRTTAPGAVILETSGKHYPGEPLPRWALLIQSRADGQPVWRDAARLRADTETGTHSVPDAARFLAALAAALGLKSPRPLPLVEPETPDAPIGFVLPLDQPEGPWITDDWSAAFAPKPETPDPKPEILIPLFPGDSPAGLRLPLGTLGEKNLRRALTAEIKHGSLTVFVPPLLLSSYLALLVAIEGTLMKLDLRDVVLAGYAPPPDPKLPTIGLASDPGVLEINLTPCADWTEYDTQLAKLYAAAAACGLCARKLQFNGREVGTGGGAHLVFGGPVGLLSPFFAFPALLPSVIRYWQHHPALSYAFTGAYLGPSSQAPRIDESTFEALYELEIACAGAENLGRPQNLALFDLLFRDLLMDRSGNTHRAEISVDKLWNP
;
A
#
# COMPACT_ATOMS: atom_id res chain seq x y z
N MET A 1 -26.77 6.98 19.37
CA MET A 1 -26.63 8.38 18.91
C MET A 1 -25.74 8.36 17.69
N THR A 2 -26.33 8.53 16.51
CA THR A 2 -25.58 8.73 15.26
C THR A 2 -24.78 10.03 15.39
N ALA A 3 -23.46 9.96 15.25
CA ALA A 3 -22.65 11.17 15.13
C ALA A 3 -23.20 12.01 13.96
N PRO A 4 -23.42 13.33 14.12
CA PRO A 4 -23.75 14.16 12.98
C PRO A 4 -22.61 14.02 11.96
N GLY A 5 -22.95 13.67 10.72
CA GLY A 5 -21.96 13.63 9.65
C GLY A 5 -21.25 14.98 9.54
N PRO A 6 -20.00 15.02 9.04
CA PRO A 6 -19.24 16.26 8.93
C PRO A 6 -19.90 17.16 7.90
N HIS A 7 -20.86 17.98 8.31
CA HIS A 7 -21.24 19.15 7.54
C HIS A 7 -20.12 20.16 7.74
N VAL A 8 -19.06 20.07 6.91
CA VAL A 8 -18.07 21.15 6.77
C VAL A 8 -18.86 22.44 6.60
N SER A 9 -18.68 23.36 7.56
CA SER A 9 -19.48 24.57 7.64
C SER A 9 -19.42 25.35 6.32
N SER A 10 -20.51 26.00 5.92
CA SER A 10 -20.56 26.80 4.69
C SER A 10 -19.39 27.79 4.56
N PRO A 11 -18.88 28.43 5.63
CA PRO A 11 -17.68 29.27 5.56
C PRO A 11 -16.40 28.53 5.16
N LEU A 12 -16.19 27.31 5.66
CA LEU A 12 -15.00 26.52 5.31
C LEU A 12 -15.01 26.11 3.82
N ARG A 13 -16.18 25.70 3.31
CA ARG A 13 -16.34 25.40 1.87
C ARG A 13 -16.08 26.63 1.00
N ALA A 14 -16.57 27.79 1.42
CA ALA A 14 -16.32 29.04 0.71
C ALA A 14 -14.84 29.44 0.73
N CYS A 15 -14.15 29.25 1.85
CA CYS A 15 -12.71 29.48 1.97
C CYS A 15 -11.91 28.54 1.06
N ALA A 16 -12.21 27.23 1.09
CA ALA A 16 -11.56 26.24 0.22
C ALA A 16 -11.73 26.59 -1.26
N ALA A 17 -12.95 26.91 -1.70
CA ALA A 17 -13.21 27.32 -3.07
C ALA A 17 -12.46 28.60 -3.49
N ALA A 18 -12.32 29.57 -2.57
CA ALA A 18 -11.55 30.79 -2.83
C ALA A 18 -10.04 30.50 -2.98
N VAL A 19 -9.49 29.60 -2.15
CA VAL A 19 -8.10 29.15 -2.25
C VAL A 19 -7.87 28.41 -3.56
N GLU A 20 -8.72 27.45 -3.89
CA GLU A 20 -8.65 26.67 -5.15
C GLU A 20 -8.74 27.56 -6.38
N ALA A 21 -9.65 28.55 -6.39
CA ALA A 21 -9.73 29.53 -7.46
C ALA A 21 -8.45 30.37 -7.58
N SER A 22 -7.78 30.66 -6.45
CA SER A 22 -6.49 31.35 -6.47
C SER A 22 -5.38 30.47 -7.05
N LEU A 23 -5.30 29.20 -6.65
CA LEU A 23 -4.32 28.23 -7.17
C LEU A 23 -4.50 27.99 -8.68
N ALA A 24 -5.75 27.89 -9.13
CA ALA A 24 -6.08 27.73 -10.55
C ALA A 24 -5.61 28.93 -11.40
N ARG A 25 -5.79 30.16 -10.90
CA ARG A 25 -5.31 31.38 -11.59
C ARG A 25 -3.79 31.44 -11.74
N THR A 26 -3.04 30.82 -10.83
CA THR A 26 -1.57 30.76 -10.90
C THR A 26 -1.07 29.56 -11.71
N GLY A 27 -1.96 28.69 -12.21
CA GLY A 27 -1.59 27.44 -12.88
C GLY A 27 -0.97 26.40 -11.93
N MET A 28 -1.20 26.55 -10.62
CA MET A 28 -0.64 25.64 -9.62
C MET A 28 -1.50 24.39 -9.50
N LEU A 29 -0.90 23.23 -9.73
CA LEU A 29 -1.58 21.94 -9.63
C LEU A 29 -1.32 21.33 -8.24
N LEU A 30 -2.16 21.69 -7.28
CA LEU A 30 -2.12 21.12 -5.94
C LEU A 30 -3.06 19.91 -5.86
N THR A 31 -2.57 18.80 -5.35
CA THR A 31 -3.38 17.68 -4.90
C THR A 31 -3.27 17.53 -3.39
N MET A 32 -4.30 16.97 -2.77
CA MET A 32 -4.33 16.69 -1.34
C MET A 32 -4.74 15.25 -1.06
N GLY A 33 -4.18 14.67 0.00
CA GLY A 33 -4.54 13.34 0.49
C GLY A 33 -4.41 13.30 2.00
N GLY A 34 -4.51 12.09 2.56
CA GLY A 34 -4.34 11.90 3.98
C GLY A 34 -4.01 10.48 4.37
N GLU A 35 -3.54 10.35 5.61
CA GLU A 35 -3.14 9.08 6.22
C GLU A 35 -3.94 8.80 7.50
N PRO A 36 -5.28 8.80 7.46
CA PRO A 36 -6.07 8.51 8.64
C PRO A 36 -5.75 7.10 9.18
N THR A 37 -5.69 7.01 10.50
CA THR A 37 -5.34 5.77 11.21
C THR A 37 -6.48 5.32 12.09
N PHE A 38 -6.67 4.01 12.17
CA PHE A 38 -7.79 3.39 12.86
C PHE A 38 -7.33 2.29 13.81
N VAL A 39 -8.14 2.05 14.84
CA VAL A 39 -8.06 0.89 15.73
C VAL A 39 -9.44 0.30 15.94
N PRO A 40 -9.57 -0.98 16.38
CA PRO A 40 -10.84 -1.53 16.82
C PRO A 40 -11.44 -0.70 17.95
N VAL A 41 -12.77 -0.65 18.05
CA VAL A 41 -13.49 0.02 19.15
C VAL A 41 -13.07 -0.53 20.52
N HIS A 42 -12.73 -1.82 20.57
CA HIS A 42 -12.17 -2.50 21.74
C HIS A 42 -10.82 -3.11 21.37
N PRO A 43 -9.74 -2.31 21.33
CA PRO A 43 -8.44 -2.78 20.90
C PRO A 43 -7.85 -3.73 21.95
N ALA A 44 -7.39 -4.92 21.52
CA ALA A 44 -6.81 -5.93 22.40
C ALA A 44 -5.54 -6.53 21.78
N GLY A 45 -4.49 -6.69 22.58
CA GLY A 45 -3.20 -7.20 22.15
C GLY A 45 -2.22 -6.11 21.70
N ALA A 46 -0.95 -6.50 21.54
CA ALA A 46 0.16 -5.58 21.28
C ALA A 46 0.03 -4.86 19.93
N GLU A 47 -0.60 -5.46 18.93
CA GLU A 47 -0.73 -4.91 17.57
C GLU A 47 -1.51 -3.58 17.52
N TRP A 48 -2.33 -3.30 18.53
CA TRP A 48 -3.11 -2.05 18.62
C TRP A 48 -2.53 -1.05 19.64
N GLN A 49 -1.34 -1.34 20.17
CA GLN A 49 -0.62 -0.47 21.11
C GLN A 49 0.79 -0.13 20.60
N THR A 50 1.61 -1.14 20.33
CA THR A 50 3.05 -0.99 20.06
C THR A 50 3.56 -1.84 18.89
N ALA A 51 3.00 -3.01 18.66
CA ALA A 51 3.43 -3.89 17.58
C ALA A 51 2.81 -3.48 16.24
N ALA A 52 3.58 -3.66 15.17
CA ALA A 52 3.09 -3.41 13.82
C ALA A 52 2.15 -4.53 13.34
N LEU A 53 2.46 -5.78 13.69
CA LEU A 53 1.74 -6.97 13.27
C LEU A 53 1.07 -7.66 14.46
N GLY A 54 0.06 -8.47 14.17
CA GLY A 54 -0.58 -9.36 15.13
C GLY A 54 -1.71 -10.17 14.52
N PRO A 55 -2.42 -10.96 15.34
CA PRO A 55 -3.36 -11.96 14.87
C PRO A 55 -4.67 -11.39 14.31
N THR A 56 -5.07 -10.17 14.69
CA THR A 56 -6.39 -9.63 14.31
C THR A 56 -6.34 -8.53 13.26
N LYS A 57 -5.21 -7.81 13.13
CA LYS A 57 -5.12 -6.61 12.28
C LYS A 57 -5.34 -6.89 10.80
N LEU A 58 -4.84 -8.01 10.26
CA LEU A 58 -5.08 -8.38 8.87
C LEU A 58 -6.56 -8.66 8.60
N ALA A 59 -7.27 -9.29 9.54
CA ALA A 59 -8.70 -9.54 9.42
C ALA A 59 -9.50 -8.22 9.37
N TYR A 60 -9.17 -7.26 10.25
CA TYR A 60 -9.77 -5.92 10.20
C TYR A 60 -9.45 -5.19 8.89
N ALA A 61 -8.22 -5.30 8.39
CA ALA A 61 -7.84 -4.68 7.12
C ALA A 61 -8.59 -5.27 5.93
N ARG A 62 -8.71 -6.60 5.83
CA ARG A 62 -9.49 -7.28 4.78
C ARG A 62 -10.97 -6.90 4.84
N LYS A 63 -11.54 -6.86 6.05
CA LYS A 63 -12.94 -6.45 6.27
C LYS A 63 -13.17 -5.00 5.83
N LEU A 64 -12.28 -4.08 6.22
CA LEU A 64 -12.34 -2.69 5.80
C LEU A 64 -12.18 -2.53 4.29
N ALA A 65 -11.21 -3.24 3.69
CA ALA A 65 -11.00 -3.21 2.25
C ALA A 65 -12.24 -3.69 1.49
N ARG A 66 -12.88 -4.78 1.93
CA ARG A 66 -14.14 -5.26 1.35
C ARG A 66 -15.26 -4.23 1.46
N GLU A 67 -15.39 -3.59 2.62
CA GLU A 67 -16.43 -2.59 2.85
C GLU A 67 -16.22 -1.32 1.99
N LEU A 68 -14.97 -0.89 1.83
CA LEU A 68 -14.60 0.21 0.92
C LEU A 68 -14.92 -0.15 -0.54
N VAL A 69 -14.53 -1.34 -1.02
CA VAL A 69 -14.91 -1.78 -2.37
C VAL A 69 -16.43 -1.78 -2.54
N ARG A 70 -17.18 -2.24 -1.54
CA ARG A 70 -18.65 -2.30 -1.60
C ARG A 70 -19.31 -0.91 -1.64
N THR A 71 -18.78 0.06 -0.90
CA THR A 71 -19.46 1.35 -0.65
C THR A 71 -18.87 2.53 -1.41
N THR A 72 -17.58 2.49 -1.74
CA THR A 72 -16.83 3.63 -2.26
C THR A 72 -16.22 3.37 -3.62
N ALA A 73 -15.80 2.13 -3.89
CA ALA A 73 -15.11 1.76 -5.13
C ALA A 73 -15.62 0.44 -5.74
N PRO A 74 -16.91 0.34 -6.12
CA PRO A 74 -17.41 -0.86 -6.80
C PRO A 74 -16.60 -1.14 -8.06
N GLY A 75 -16.17 -2.39 -8.24
CA GLY A 75 -15.33 -2.79 -9.37
C GLY A 75 -13.82 -2.73 -9.09
N ALA A 76 -13.39 -2.26 -7.92
CA ALA A 76 -11.99 -2.28 -7.53
C ALA A 76 -11.51 -3.67 -7.10
N VAL A 77 -10.23 -3.96 -7.34
CA VAL A 77 -9.56 -5.18 -6.86
C VAL A 77 -8.89 -4.92 -5.51
N ILE A 78 -8.82 -5.95 -4.67
CA ILE A 78 -8.02 -5.96 -3.43
C ILE A 78 -6.81 -6.85 -3.68
N LEU A 79 -5.61 -6.29 -3.51
CA LEU A 79 -4.33 -7.00 -3.65
C LEU A 79 -3.54 -6.96 -2.34
N GLU A 80 -3.08 -8.12 -1.88
CA GLU A 80 -2.12 -8.25 -0.78
C GLU A 80 -0.68 -8.15 -1.28
N THR A 81 0.08 -7.19 -0.76
CA THR A 81 1.47 -6.97 -1.14
C THR A 81 2.38 -6.91 0.09
N SER A 82 3.68 -7.01 -0.16
CA SER A 82 4.69 -6.62 0.81
C SER A 82 4.56 -5.12 1.11
N GLY A 83 4.40 -4.80 2.39
CA GLY A 83 4.46 -3.44 2.92
C GLY A 83 5.89 -3.00 3.23
N LYS A 84 6.00 -1.92 4.01
CA LYS A 84 7.29 -1.38 4.46
C LYS A 84 8.06 -2.42 5.28
N HIS A 85 9.38 -2.41 5.15
CA HIS A 85 10.32 -3.20 5.95
C HIS A 85 11.27 -2.25 6.68
N TYR A 86 11.24 -2.27 8.00
CA TYR A 86 12.08 -1.39 8.82
C TYR A 86 13.33 -2.14 9.34
N PRO A 87 14.46 -1.42 9.54
CA PRO A 87 15.65 -2.01 10.15
C PRO A 87 15.34 -2.73 11.46
N GLY A 88 15.84 -3.95 11.60
CA GLY A 88 15.62 -4.78 12.79
C GLY A 88 14.36 -5.65 12.76
N GLU A 89 13.46 -5.48 11.78
CA GLU A 89 12.36 -6.42 11.56
C GLU A 89 12.85 -7.62 10.71
N PRO A 90 12.45 -8.86 11.06
CA PRO A 90 12.91 -10.06 10.35
C PRO A 90 12.28 -10.21 8.97
N LEU A 91 11.07 -9.66 8.77
CA LEU A 91 10.29 -9.77 7.54
C LEU A 91 9.60 -8.42 7.25
N PRO A 92 9.31 -8.12 5.98
CA PRO A 92 8.44 -7.01 5.64
C PRO A 92 7.05 -7.21 6.24
N ARG A 93 6.38 -6.09 6.54
CA ARG A 93 4.97 -6.09 6.95
C ARG A 93 4.07 -6.39 5.75
N TRP A 94 2.79 -6.63 5.96
CA TRP A 94 1.81 -6.70 4.87
C TRP A 94 1.19 -5.33 4.58
N ALA A 95 0.72 -5.15 3.35
CA ALA A 95 -0.15 -4.04 2.95
C ALA A 95 -1.28 -4.57 2.04
N LEU A 96 -2.44 -3.90 2.06
CA LEU A 96 -3.51 -4.11 1.09
C LEU A 96 -3.59 -2.92 0.15
N LEU A 97 -3.79 -3.19 -1.13
CA LEU A 97 -4.06 -2.16 -2.14
C LEU A 97 -5.49 -2.34 -2.65
N ILE A 98 -6.27 -1.27 -2.63
CA ILE A 98 -7.58 -1.19 -3.29
C ILE A 98 -7.38 -0.38 -4.56
N GLN A 99 -7.49 -1.03 -5.72
CA GLN A 99 -7.11 -0.44 -6.99
C GLN A 99 -8.33 -0.29 -7.90
N SER A 100 -8.57 0.95 -8.35
CA SER A 100 -9.66 1.31 -9.25
C SER A 100 -9.09 1.80 -10.58
N ARG A 101 -9.88 1.79 -11.66
CA ARG A 101 -9.47 2.44 -12.92
C ARG A 101 -9.98 3.86 -12.96
N ALA A 102 -9.12 4.80 -13.39
CA ALA A 102 -9.51 6.19 -13.58
C ALA A 102 -10.58 6.38 -14.67
N ASP A 103 -10.71 5.43 -15.60
CA ASP A 103 -11.74 5.43 -16.64
C ASP A 103 -13.10 4.86 -16.19
N GLY A 104 -13.24 4.50 -14.91
CA GLY A 104 -14.47 3.98 -14.33
C GLY A 104 -14.82 2.54 -14.71
N GLN A 105 -14.00 1.85 -15.52
CA GLN A 105 -14.18 0.43 -15.79
C GLN A 105 -13.80 -0.41 -14.56
N PRO A 106 -14.45 -1.57 -14.33
CA PRO A 106 -14.05 -2.45 -13.24
C PRO A 106 -12.66 -3.05 -13.50
N VAL A 107 -11.82 -3.08 -12.47
CA VAL A 107 -10.63 -3.95 -12.41
C VAL A 107 -11.06 -5.38 -12.10
N TRP A 108 -12.06 -5.54 -11.21
CA TRP A 108 -12.57 -6.80 -10.71
C TRP A 108 -14.08 -6.70 -10.52
N ARG A 109 -14.85 -7.59 -11.13
CA ARG A 109 -16.32 -7.53 -11.18
C ARG A 109 -17.01 -8.13 -9.96
N ASP A 110 -16.50 -9.24 -9.44
CA ASP A 110 -17.12 -10.02 -8.36
C ASP A 110 -16.25 -10.01 -7.10
N ALA A 111 -16.32 -8.90 -6.36
CA ALA A 111 -15.56 -8.72 -5.13
C ALA A 111 -15.84 -9.81 -4.09
N ALA A 112 -17.02 -10.47 -4.12
CA ALA A 112 -17.38 -11.54 -3.19
C ALA A 112 -16.48 -12.78 -3.32
N ARG A 113 -15.77 -12.96 -4.44
CA ARG A 113 -14.79 -14.05 -4.64
C ARG A 113 -13.47 -13.83 -3.95
N LEU A 114 -13.12 -12.58 -3.68
CA LEU A 114 -11.94 -12.29 -2.88
C LEU A 114 -12.24 -12.66 -1.42
N ARG A 115 -11.20 -12.91 -0.65
CA ARG A 115 -11.33 -13.20 0.78
C ARG A 115 -11.49 -11.92 1.59
N ALA A 116 -12.33 -11.95 2.62
CA ALA A 116 -12.61 -10.80 3.50
C ALA A 116 -12.19 -11.01 4.97
N ASP A 117 -11.80 -12.23 5.35
CA ASP A 117 -11.49 -12.65 6.72
C ASP A 117 -10.17 -13.46 6.79
N THR A 118 -9.90 -14.05 7.95
CA THR A 118 -8.77 -14.95 8.22
C THR A 118 -9.22 -16.35 8.67
N GLU A 119 -10.46 -16.77 8.43
CA GLU A 119 -11.01 -18.07 8.86
C GLU A 119 -10.58 -19.23 7.96
N THR A 120 -10.33 -20.43 8.47
CA THR A 120 -9.85 -21.55 7.64
C THR A 120 -10.77 -21.79 6.44
N GLY A 121 -10.21 -21.71 5.23
CA GLY A 121 -10.97 -21.95 3.99
C GLY A 121 -11.13 -23.44 3.67
N THR A 122 -11.78 -23.74 2.56
CA THR A 122 -12.12 -25.11 2.15
C THR A 122 -11.37 -25.61 0.92
N HIS A 123 -10.45 -24.81 0.36
CA HIS A 123 -9.69 -25.18 -0.84
C HIS A 123 -8.59 -26.19 -0.53
N SER A 124 -8.25 -26.96 -1.56
CA SER A 124 -7.24 -28.00 -1.53
C SER A 124 -6.24 -27.82 -2.67
N VAL A 125 -5.07 -28.45 -2.55
CA VAL A 125 -3.98 -28.32 -3.54
C VAL A 125 -4.43 -28.68 -4.98
N PRO A 126 -5.30 -29.68 -5.21
CA PRO A 126 -5.92 -29.90 -6.52
C PRO A 126 -6.66 -28.69 -7.11
N ASP A 127 -7.24 -27.82 -6.29
CA ASP A 127 -7.92 -26.60 -6.76
C ASP A 127 -6.92 -25.61 -7.37
N ALA A 128 -5.73 -25.46 -6.75
CA ALA A 128 -4.65 -24.63 -7.28
C ALA A 128 -4.13 -25.18 -8.62
N ALA A 129 -3.95 -26.51 -8.74
CA ALA A 129 -3.57 -27.15 -10.00
C ALA A 129 -4.59 -26.89 -11.12
N ARG A 130 -5.87 -27.13 -10.81
CA ARG A 130 -6.99 -26.94 -11.73
C ARG A 130 -7.11 -25.48 -12.17
N PHE A 131 -6.93 -24.54 -11.23
CA PHE A 131 -6.93 -23.11 -11.52
C PHE A 131 -5.81 -22.73 -12.49
N LEU A 132 -4.57 -23.11 -12.24
CA LEU A 132 -3.46 -22.75 -13.14
C LEU A 132 -3.58 -23.38 -14.52
N ALA A 133 -4.02 -24.63 -14.61
CA ALA A 133 -4.24 -25.28 -15.90
C ALA A 133 -5.32 -24.54 -16.71
N ALA A 134 -6.42 -24.15 -16.07
CA ALA A 134 -7.49 -23.40 -16.72
C ALA A 134 -7.06 -21.97 -17.10
N LEU A 135 -6.29 -21.29 -16.24
CA LEU A 135 -5.76 -19.96 -16.51
C LEU A 135 -4.77 -20.01 -17.69
N ALA A 136 -3.85 -20.98 -17.70
CA ALA A 136 -2.90 -21.15 -18.79
C ALA A 136 -3.59 -21.36 -20.15
N ALA A 137 -4.68 -22.13 -20.16
CA ALA A 137 -5.51 -22.30 -21.35
C ALA A 137 -6.23 -20.99 -21.74
N ALA A 138 -6.76 -20.23 -20.78
CA ALA A 138 -7.41 -18.94 -21.03
C ALA A 138 -6.45 -17.87 -21.59
N LEU A 139 -5.17 -17.93 -21.18
CA LEU A 139 -4.10 -17.06 -21.67
C LEU A 139 -3.54 -17.49 -23.03
N GLY A 140 -3.94 -18.65 -23.55
CA GLY A 140 -3.46 -19.17 -24.84
C GLY A 140 -2.01 -19.66 -24.82
N LEU A 141 -1.49 -20.06 -23.66
CA LEU A 141 -0.12 -20.54 -23.52
C LEU A 141 0.07 -21.86 -24.28
N LYS A 142 1.16 -21.97 -25.03
CA LYS A 142 1.56 -23.22 -25.71
C LYS A 142 2.33 -24.10 -24.73
N SER A 143 1.86 -25.33 -24.55
CA SER A 143 2.49 -26.35 -23.68
C SER A 143 2.82 -25.87 -22.25
N PRO A 144 1.90 -25.23 -21.52
CA PRO A 144 2.16 -24.79 -20.16
C PRO A 144 2.40 -25.99 -19.23
N ARG A 145 3.47 -25.93 -18.43
CA ARG A 145 3.75 -26.89 -17.37
C ARG A 145 3.78 -26.18 -16.02
N PRO A 146 2.61 -26.06 -15.34
CA PRO A 146 2.62 -25.71 -13.93
C PRO A 146 3.42 -26.76 -13.15
N LEU A 147 4.37 -26.32 -12.33
CA LEU A 147 5.23 -27.21 -11.55
C LEU A 147 4.83 -27.17 -10.07
N PRO A 148 4.75 -28.32 -9.37
CA PRO A 148 4.43 -28.37 -7.96
C PRO A 148 5.47 -27.65 -7.10
N LEU A 149 4.98 -26.95 -6.08
CA LEU A 149 5.78 -26.25 -5.08
C LEU A 149 5.71 -27.01 -3.76
N VAL A 150 6.85 -27.25 -3.13
CA VAL A 150 6.95 -27.98 -1.86
C VAL A 150 7.71 -27.18 -0.81
N GLU A 151 7.33 -27.35 0.45
CA GLU A 151 8.11 -26.86 1.57
C GLU A 151 9.31 -27.78 1.82
N PRO A 152 10.48 -27.25 2.22
CA PRO A 152 11.65 -28.07 2.57
C PRO A 152 11.38 -29.12 3.65
N GLU A 153 10.47 -28.82 4.58
CA GLU A 153 10.09 -29.71 5.69
C GLU A 153 9.13 -30.83 5.26
N THR A 154 8.41 -30.63 4.15
CA THR A 154 7.48 -31.61 3.57
C THR A 154 7.70 -31.73 2.06
N PRO A 155 8.87 -32.26 1.63
CA PRO A 155 9.31 -32.24 0.23
C PRO A 155 8.45 -33.11 -0.70
N ASP A 156 7.51 -33.87 -0.14
CA ASP A 156 6.68 -34.85 -0.83
C ASP A 156 5.21 -34.42 -0.93
N ALA A 157 4.86 -33.30 -0.31
CA ALA A 157 3.50 -32.78 -0.25
C ALA A 157 3.44 -31.40 -0.90
N PRO A 158 3.02 -31.30 -2.17
CA PRO A 158 2.84 -30.01 -2.81
C PRO A 158 1.86 -29.14 -2.03
N ILE A 159 2.20 -27.87 -1.85
CA ILE A 159 1.33 -26.86 -1.24
C ILE A 159 0.66 -25.96 -2.30
N GLY A 160 1.13 -26.05 -3.54
CA GLY A 160 0.73 -25.19 -4.63
C GLY A 160 1.52 -25.48 -5.89
N PHE A 161 1.42 -24.57 -6.85
CA PHE A 161 2.03 -24.69 -8.17
C PHE A 161 2.55 -23.34 -8.65
N VAL A 162 3.58 -23.37 -9.50
CA VAL A 162 4.12 -22.20 -10.19
C VAL A 162 3.96 -22.33 -11.69
N LEU A 163 3.61 -21.24 -12.34
CA LEU A 163 3.52 -21.08 -13.79
C LEU A 163 4.44 -19.92 -14.20
N PRO A 164 5.59 -20.19 -14.84
CA PRO A 164 6.40 -19.16 -15.46
C PRO A 164 5.55 -18.37 -16.46
N LEU A 165 5.49 -17.06 -16.31
CA LEU A 165 4.52 -16.24 -17.04
C LEU A 165 5.06 -14.85 -17.31
N ASP A 166 4.99 -14.43 -18.57
CA ASP A 166 5.31 -13.06 -18.97
C ASP A 166 4.49 -12.61 -20.18
N GLN A 167 4.45 -11.29 -20.37
CA GLN A 167 3.89 -10.61 -21.53
C GLN A 167 4.66 -9.30 -21.77
N PRO A 168 5.86 -9.37 -22.38
CA PRO A 168 6.63 -8.19 -22.72
C PRO A 168 5.94 -7.37 -23.82
N GLU A 169 5.68 -7.98 -24.98
CA GLU A 169 4.92 -7.42 -26.10
C GLU A 169 4.19 -8.55 -26.84
N GLY A 170 2.87 -8.43 -27.01
CA GLY A 170 2.07 -9.41 -27.75
C GLY A 170 1.44 -10.51 -26.88
N PRO A 171 1.43 -11.80 -27.33
CA PRO A 171 0.76 -12.87 -26.62
C PRO A 171 1.48 -13.23 -25.31
N TRP A 172 0.75 -13.86 -24.39
CA TRP A 172 1.34 -14.44 -23.19
C TRP A 172 2.35 -15.53 -23.55
N ILE A 173 3.46 -15.55 -22.82
CA ILE A 173 4.52 -16.55 -22.95
C ILE A 173 4.74 -17.27 -21.62
N THR A 174 5.23 -18.50 -21.72
CA THR A 174 5.61 -19.36 -20.60
C THR A 174 6.99 -19.95 -20.89
N ASP A 175 7.65 -20.41 -19.84
CA ASP A 175 8.92 -21.14 -19.92
C ASP A 175 8.76 -22.53 -19.29
N ASP A 176 9.65 -23.45 -19.63
CA ASP A 176 9.75 -24.77 -19.00
C ASP A 176 10.93 -24.81 -18.04
N TRP A 177 10.63 -24.72 -16.75
CA TRP A 177 11.65 -24.82 -15.71
C TRP A 177 12.05 -26.26 -15.37
N SER A 178 11.44 -27.28 -16.00
CA SER A 178 11.69 -28.69 -15.70
C SER A 178 13.18 -29.04 -15.67
N ALA A 179 13.94 -28.57 -16.66
CA ALA A 179 15.37 -28.89 -16.76
C ALA A 179 16.21 -28.28 -15.63
N ALA A 180 15.83 -27.09 -15.13
CA ALA A 180 16.56 -26.41 -14.06
C ALA A 180 16.39 -27.10 -12.69
N PHE A 181 15.28 -27.81 -12.50
CA PHE A 181 14.95 -28.50 -11.25
C PHE A 181 14.94 -30.03 -11.38
N ALA A 182 15.44 -30.56 -12.50
CA ALA A 182 15.57 -31.99 -12.68
C ALA A 182 16.53 -32.57 -11.61
N PRO A 183 16.25 -33.77 -11.08
CA PRO A 183 17.16 -34.45 -10.17
C PRO A 183 18.54 -34.57 -10.80
N LYS A 184 19.59 -34.24 -10.03
CA LYS A 184 20.97 -34.43 -10.51
C LYS A 184 21.30 -35.93 -10.58
N PRO A 185 22.22 -36.37 -11.45
CA PRO A 185 22.59 -37.79 -11.59
C PRO A 185 22.99 -38.47 -10.28
N GLU A 186 23.56 -37.71 -9.34
CA GLU A 186 23.97 -38.14 -8.01
C GLU A 186 22.83 -38.24 -6.98
N THR A 187 21.58 -37.91 -7.35
CA THR A 187 20.42 -37.97 -6.44
C THR A 187 20.04 -39.43 -6.16
N PRO A 188 20.06 -39.89 -4.89
CA PRO A 188 19.56 -41.21 -4.54
C PRO A 188 18.06 -41.32 -4.83
N ASP A 189 17.62 -42.40 -5.47
CA ASP A 189 16.21 -42.70 -5.79
C ASP A 189 15.43 -41.51 -6.38
N PRO A 190 15.81 -41.02 -7.58
CA PRO A 190 15.21 -39.84 -8.17
C PRO A 190 13.71 -40.04 -8.42
N LYS A 191 12.90 -39.11 -7.91
CA LYS A 191 11.46 -39.11 -8.17
C LYS A 191 11.19 -38.76 -9.64
N PRO A 192 10.16 -39.37 -10.25
CA PRO A 192 9.78 -39.06 -11.63
C PRO A 192 9.14 -37.67 -11.77
N GLU A 193 8.60 -37.12 -10.69
CA GLU A 193 7.97 -35.80 -10.67
C GLU A 193 8.97 -34.72 -10.26
N ILE A 194 8.93 -33.59 -10.96
CA ILE A 194 9.79 -32.43 -10.70
C ILE A 194 9.09 -31.55 -9.68
N LEU A 195 9.68 -31.42 -8.49
CA LEU A 195 9.17 -30.62 -7.38
C LEU A 195 10.09 -29.43 -7.16
N ILE A 196 9.52 -28.23 -7.03
CA ILE A 196 10.29 -27.01 -6.78
C ILE A 196 10.29 -26.73 -5.27
N PRO A 197 11.45 -26.84 -4.59
CA PRO A 197 11.54 -26.48 -3.18
C PRO A 197 11.50 -24.96 -3.02
N LEU A 198 10.64 -24.48 -2.12
CA LEU A 198 10.60 -23.08 -1.74
C LEU A 198 11.69 -22.75 -0.71
N PHE A 199 12.08 -21.47 -0.65
CA PHE A 199 12.78 -20.98 0.53
C PHE A 199 11.83 -21.04 1.76
N PRO A 200 12.33 -21.43 2.95
CA PRO A 200 11.52 -21.46 4.16
C PRO A 200 10.91 -20.10 4.50
N GLY A 201 9.68 -20.10 5.05
CA GLY A 201 9.04 -18.91 5.61
C GLY A 201 7.56 -18.79 5.26
N ASP A 202 6.89 -17.81 5.86
CA ASP A 202 5.42 -17.67 5.77
C ASP A 202 4.95 -16.71 4.66
N SER A 203 5.87 -16.14 3.87
CA SER A 203 5.52 -15.28 2.74
C SER A 203 4.81 -16.07 1.63
N PRO A 204 4.02 -15.41 0.76
CA PRO A 204 3.45 -16.08 -0.40
C PRO A 204 4.51 -16.79 -1.26
N ALA A 205 4.18 -17.96 -1.81
CA ALA A 205 5.11 -18.79 -2.57
C ALA A 205 5.90 -18.03 -3.66
N GLY A 206 5.26 -17.08 -4.35
CA GLY A 206 5.91 -16.27 -5.38
C GLY A 206 7.12 -15.45 -4.91
N LEU A 207 7.19 -15.11 -3.61
CA LEU A 207 8.35 -14.43 -2.99
C LEU A 207 9.43 -15.42 -2.52
N ARG A 208 9.14 -16.71 -2.51
CA ARG A 208 10.00 -17.78 -1.98
C ARG A 208 10.56 -18.69 -3.08
N LEU A 209 10.33 -18.35 -4.35
CA LEU A 209 10.81 -19.14 -5.49
C LEU A 209 12.35 -19.10 -5.58
N PRO A 210 13.01 -20.25 -5.83
CA PRO A 210 14.47 -20.34 -5.98
C PRO A 210 14.93 -19.86 -7.36
N LEU A 211 14.63 -18.60 -7.71
CA LEU A 211 14.91 -18.04 -9.05
C LEU A 211 16.40 -18.02 -9.41
N GLY A 212 17.29 -18.07 -8.41
CA GLY A 212 18.75 -18.15 -8.61
C GLY A 212 19.24 -19.48 -9.19
N THR A 213 18.43 -20.54 -9.13
CA THR A 213 18.72 -21.84 -9.76
C THR A 213 18.50 -21.81 -11.28
N LEU A 214 17.73 -20.84 -11.77
CA LEU A 214 17.39 -20.71 -13.18
C LEU A 214 18.57 -20.17 -13.99
N GLY A 215 18.77 -20.73 -15.19
CA GLY A 215 19.77 -20.25 -16.14
C GLY A 215 19.44 -18.84 -16.67
N GLU A 216 20.42 -18.20 -17.31
CA GLU A 216 20.27 -16.81 -17.80
C GLU A 216 19.15 -16.63 -18.84
N LYS A 217 18.87 -17.68 -19.61
CA LYS A 217 17.83 -17.66 -20.66
C LYS A 217 16.43 -17.95 -20.13
N ASN A 218 16.33 -18.39 -18.88
CA ASN A 218 15.04 -18.74 -18.30
C ASN A 218 14.27 -17.49 -17.92
N LEU A 219 12.95 -17.58 -18.10
CA LEU A 219 12.05 -16.55 -17.60
C LEU A 219 12.08 -16.56 -16.06
N ARG A 220 12.30 -15.40 -15.44
CA ARG A 220 12.34 -15.24 -13.97
C ARG A 220 11.07 -14.64 -13.37
N ARG A 221 10.01 -14.56 -14.17
CA ARG A 221 8.69 -14.06 -13.78
C ARG A 221 7.72 -15.23 -13.76
N ALA A 222 6.96 -15.36 -12.67
CA ALA A 222 6.03 -16.46 -12.52
C ALA A 222 4.84 -16.09 -11.66
N LEU A 223 3.68 -16.64 -12.03
CA LEU A 223 2.48 -16.64 -11.21
C LEU A 223 2.45 -17.92 -10.38
N THR A 224 2.06 -17.82 -9.11
CA THR A 224 1.86 -19.01 -8.26
C THR A 224 0.41 -19.11 -7.81
N ALA A 225 -0.04 -20.34 -7.57
CA ALA A 225 -1.29 -20.62 -6.87
C ALA A 225 -0.99 -21.62 -5.76
N GLU A 226 -1.22 -21.23 -4.51
CA GLU A 226 -0.96 -22.06 -3.33
C GLU A 226 -2.17 -22.11 -2.41
N ILE A 227 -2.22 -23.12 -1.56
CA ILE A 227 -3.23 -23.23 -0.51
C ILE A 227 -2.62 -22.83 0.81
N LYS A 228 -3.10 -21.71 1.37
CA LYS A 228 -2.67 -21.21 2.68
C LYS A 228 -3.86 -21.13 3.62
N HIS A 229 -3.83 -21.91 4.69
CA HIS A 229 -4.93 -22.07 5.66
C HIS A 229 -6.29 -22.35 4.98
N GLY A 230 -6.29 -23.20 3.94
CA GLY A 230 -7.50 -23.55 3.17
C GLY A 230 -7.98 -22.47 2.20
N SER A 231 -7.26 -21.35 2.05
CA SER A 231 -7.55 -20.32 1.04
C SER A 231 -6.69 -20.54 -0.19
N LEU A 232 -7.26 -20.32 -1.38
CA LEU A 232 -6.48 -20.24 -2.61
C LEU A 232 -5.80 -18.86 -2.67
N THR A 233 -4.47 -18.83 -2.58
CA THR A 233 -3.67 -17.61 -2.75
C THR A 233 -3.06 -17.62 -4.16
N VAL A 234 -3.40 -16.61 -4.95
CA VAL A 234 -2.85 -16.42 -6.30
C VAL A 234 -1.86 -15.25 -6.27
N PHE A 235 -0.58 -15.54 -6.51
CA PHE A 235 0.48 -14.55 -6.54
C PHE A 235 0.66 -13.98 -7.95
N VAL A 236 0.41 -12.68 -8.10
CA VAL A 236 0.57 -11.92 -9.34
C VAL A 236 2.01 -11.43 -9.46
N PRO A 237 2.74 -11.81 -10.53
CA PRO A 237 4.11 -11.35 -10.74
C PRO A 237 4.18 -9.86 -11.11
N PRO A 238 5.38 -9.23 -11.04
CA PRO A 238 5.54 -7.85 -11.46
C PRO A 238 5.31 -7.70 -12.97
N LEU A 239 4.34 -6.88 -13.36
CA LEU A 239 3.92 -6.67 -14.75
C LEU A 239 3.71 -5.18 -15.03
N LEU A 240 3.78 -4.79 -16.30
CA LEU A 240 3.33 -3.47 -16.75
C LEU A 240 1.80 -3.38 -16.63
N LEU A 241 1.28 -2.15 -16.52
CA LEU A 241 -0.14 -1.90 -16.24
C LEU A 241 -1.11 -2.64 -17.18
N SER A 242 -0.85 -2.64 -18.50
CA SER A 242 -1.70 -3.31 -19.48
C SER A 242 -1.76 -4.82 -19.26
N SER A 243 -0.60 -5.46 -19.08
CA SER A 243 -0.48 -6.89 -18.85
C SER A 243 -1.05 -7.28 -17.47
N TYR A 244 -0.85 -6.44 -16.46
CA TYR A 244 -1.42 -6.60 -15.12
C TYR A 244 -2.96 -6.64 -15.18
N LEU A 245 -3.58 -5.64 -15.80
CA LEU A 245 -5.04 -5.57 -15.93
C LEU A 245 -5.60 -6.73 -16.76
N ALA A 246 -4.92 -7.11 -17.84
CA ALA A 246 -5.31 -8.26 -18.66
C ALA A 246 -5.23 -9.57 -17.87
N LEU A 247 -4.20 -9.75 -17.04
CA LEU A 247 -4.05 -10.92 -16.18
C LEU A 247 -5.13 -10.99 -15.11
N LEU A 248 -5.47 -9.88 -14.46
CA LEU A 248 -6.56 -9.87 -13.46
C LEU A 248 -7.91 -10.27 -14.07
N VAL A 249 -8.20 -9.81 -15.29
CA VAL A 249 -9.42 -10.21 -16.03
C VAL A 249 -9.40 -11.73 -16.32
N ALA A 250 -8.25 -12.27 -16.73
CA ALA A 250 -8.11 -13.70 -17.00
C ALA A 250 -8.21 -14.54 -15.72
N ILE A 251 -7.61 -14.09 -14.62
CA ILE A 251 -7.73 -14.71 -13.29
C ILE A 251 -9.19 -14.73 -12.86
N GLU A 252 -9.88 -13.58 -12.86
CA GLU A 252 -11.29 -13.50 -12.46
C GLU A 252 -12.18 -14.41 -13.30
N GLY A 253 -12.03 -14.36 -14.64
CA GLY A 253 -12.79 -15.22 -15.54
C GLY A 253 -12.54 -16.72 -15.28
N THR A 254 -11.33 -17.09 -14.90
CA THR A 254 -10.96 -18.47 -14.55
C THR A 254 -11.59 -18.89 -13.22
N LEU A 255 -11.56 -18.03 -12.21
CA LEU A 255 -12.23 -18.29 -10.92
C LEU A 255 -13.74 -18.44 -11.10
N MET A 256 -14.37 -17.59 -11.90
CA MET A 256 -15.80 -17.70 -12.22
C MET A 256 -16.13 -19.01 -12.92
N LYS A 257 -15.33 -19.42 -13.92
CA LYS A 257 -15.53 -20.66 -14.66
C LYS A 257 -15.42 -21.90 -13.79
N LEU A 258 -14.54 -21.88 -12.79
CA LEU A 258 -14.32 -22.99 -11.86
C LEU A 258 -15.15 -22.90 -10.56
N ASP A 259 -15.95 -21.84 -10.43
CA ASP A 259 -16.65 -21.42 -9.21
C ASP A 259 -15.77 -21.42 -7.94
N LEU A 260 -14.52 -20.96 -8.08
CA LEU A 260 -13.62 -20.78 -6.96
C LEU A 260 -13.90 -19.42 -6.27
N ARG A 261 -13.90 -19.42 -4.93
CA ARG A 261 -14.19 -18.28 -4.06
C ARG A 261 -13.13 -18.17 -2.97
N ASP A 262 -13.25 -17.23 -2.03
CA ASP A 262 -12.32 -17.05 -0.90
C ASP A 262 -10.85 -16.96 -1.31
N VAL A 263 -10.62 -16.30 -2.45
CA VAL A 263 -9.30 -16.16 -3.07
C VAL A 263 -8.57 -14.97 -2.47
N VAL A 264 -7.29 -15.16 -2.14
CA VAL A 264 -6.38 -14.08 -1.83
C VAL A 264 -5.60 -13.76 -3.09
N LEU A 265 -5.77 -12.56 -3.65
CA LEU A 265 -4.83 -12.05 -4.64
C LEU A 265 -3.65 -11.45 -3.89
N ALA A 266 -2.46 -11.98 -4.12
CA ALA A 266 -1.22 -11.47 -3.56
C ALA A 266 -0.24 -11.08 -4.66
N GLY A 267 0.84 -10.38 -4.33
CA GLY A 267 1.96 -10.15 -5.23
C GLY A 267 2.22 -8.69 -5.53
N TYR A 268 2.69 -8.40 -6.74
CA TYR A 268 3.16 -7.08 -7.11
C TYR A 268 2.09 -6.28 -7.84
N ALA A 269 1.88 -5.04 -7.41
CA ALA A 269 1.21 -4.03 -8.21
C ALA A 269 2.10 -3.59 -9.38
N PRO A 270 1.51 -3.07 -10.48
CA PRO A 270 2.30 -2.41 -11.51
C PRO A 270 2.97 -1.14 -10.95
N PRO A 271 3.98 -0.58 -11.64
CA PRO A 271 4.52 0.73 -11.29
C PRO A 271 3.41 1.78 -11.12
N PRO A 272 3.56 2.76 -10.21
CA PRO A 272 2.53 3.79 -9.99
C PRO A 272 2.11 4.48 -11.28
N ASP A 273 0.81 4.50 -11.55
CA ASP A 273 0.22 5.09 -12.76
C ASP A 273 -1.09 5.81 -12.40
N PRO A 274 -1.31 7.07 -12.82
CA PRO A 274 -2.56 7.80 -12.58
C PRO A 274 -3.82 7.11 -13.11
N LYS A 275 -3.69 6.18 -14.07
CA LYS A 275 -4.80 5.37 -14.59
C LYS A 275 -5.28 4.30 -13.62
N LEU A 276 -4.48 3.98 -12.60
CA LEU A 276 -4.81 3.01 -11.55
C LEU A 276 -4.78 3.64 -10.14
N PRO A 277 -5.71 4.57 -9.82
CA PRO A 277 -5.86 5.11 -8.48
C PRO A 277 -5.90 4.01 -7.41
N THR A 278 -5.07 4.17 -6.38
CA THR A 278 -4.86 3.17 -5.34
C THR A 278 -5.08 3.77 -3.97
N ILE A 279 -5.84 3.07 -3.11
CA ILE A 279 -5.89 3.29 -1.66
C ILE A 279 -5.05 2.20 -1.01
N GLY A 280 -4.10 2.57 -0.16
CA GLY A 280 -3.24 1.63 0.57
C GLY A 280 -3.70 1.45 2.01
N LEU A 281 -3.69 0.22 2.52
CA LEU A 281 -3.88 -0.09 3.93
C LEU A 281 -2.58 -0.69 4.45
N ALA A 282 -1.97 -0.05 5.44
CA ALA A 282 -0.67 -0.43 5.98
C ALA A 282 -0.76 -0.80 7.46
N SER A 283 0.02 -1.83 7.82
CA SER A 283 0.09 -2.35 9.17
C SER A 283 1.13 -1.59 10.00
N ASP A 284 0.71 -0.51 10.66
CA ASP A 284 1.62 0.36 11.40
C ASP A 284 1.61 0.08 12.92
N PRO A 285 2.66 0.47 13.67
CA PRO A 285 2.74 0.21 15.10
C PRO A 285 1.52 0.76 15.85
N GLY A 286 0.73 -0.13 16.43
CA GLY A 286 -0.44 0.24 17.22
C GLY A 286 -1.64 0.78 16.45
N VAL A 287 -1.63 0.80 15.11
CA VAL A 287 -2.73 1.30 14.27
C VAL A 287 -2.85 0.53 12.95
N LEU A 288 -3.98 0.71 12.26
CA LEU A 288 -4.13 0.44 10.83
C LEU A 288 -4.12 1.79 10.11
N GLU A 289 -3.13 2.04 9.27
CA GLU A 289 -3.00 3.29 8.50
C GLU A 289 -3.64 3.14 7.12
N ILE A 290 -4.35 4.17 6.66
CA ILE A 290 -4.98 4.21 5.35
C ILE A 290 -4.37 5.33 4.52
N ASN A 291 -3.62 4.99 3.49
CA ASN A 291 -3.08 5.93 2.50
C ASN A 291 -4.14 6.21 1.44
N LEU A 292 -4.73 7.41 1.49
CA LEU A 292 -5.78 7.83 0.56
C LEU A 292 -5.23 8.20 -0.82
N THR A 293 -6.07 8.03 -1.86
CA THR A 293 -5.75 8.50 -3.21
C THR A 293 -5.73 10.03 -3.24
N PRO A 294 -4.75 10.67 -3.89
CA PRO A 294 -4.73 12.12 -4.06
C PRO A 294 -6.01 12.64 -4.73
N CYS A 295 -6.58 13.67 -4.12
CA CYS A 295 -7.76 14.41 -4.59
C CYS A 295 -7.32 15.75 -5.20
N ALA A 296 -8.05 16.24 -6.19
CA ALA A 296 -7.74 17.51 -6.85
C ALA A 296 -8.30 18.73 -6.10
N ASP A 297 -9.34 18.52 -5.29
CA ASP A 297 -10.01 19.58 -4.53
C ASP A 297 -10.47 19.10 -3.14
N TRP A 298 -10.85 20.06 -2.31
CA TRP A 298 -11.24 19.81 -0.93
C TRP A 298 -12.58 19.08 -0.81
N THR A 299 -13.48 19.26 -1.78
CA THR A 299 -14.79 18.60 -1.76
C THR A 299 -14.65 17.11 -2.01
N GLU A 300 -13.79 16.74 -2.97
CA GLU A 300 -13.42 15.35 -3.24
C GLU A 300 -12.75 14.72 -2.02
N TYR A 301 -11.78 15.41 -1.41
CA TYR A 301 -11.08 14.92 -0.22
C TYR A 301 -12.03 14.72 0.98
N ASP A 302 -12.88 15.70 1.30
CA ASP A 302 -13.90 15.61 2.36
C ASP A 302 -14.85 14.43 2.11
N THR A 303 -15.29 14.24 0.86
CA THR A 303 -16.16 13.12 0.47
C THR A 303 -15.46 11.78 0.66
N GLN A 304 -14.21 11.66 0.23
CA GLN A 304 -13.42 10.43 0.36
C GLN A 304 -13.19 10.10 1.84
N LEU A 305 -12.85 11.10 2.66
CA LEU A 305 -12.64 10.94 4.10
C LEU A 305 -13.93 10.52 4.82
N ALA A 306 -15.06 11.17 4.53
CA ALA A 306 -16.36 10.82 5.14
C ALA A 306 -16.77 9.37 4.82
N LYS A 307 -16.57 8.94 3.57
CA LYS A 307 -16.83 7.56 3.13
C LYS A 307 -15.93 6.56 3.85
N LEU A 308 -14.63 6.85 3.99
CA LEU A 308 -13.70 6.01 4.71
C LEU A 308 -14.10 5.85 6.19
N TYR A 309 -14.44 6.94 6.87
CA TYR A 309 -14.85 6.89 8.28
C TYR A 309 -16.14 6.08 8.48
N ALA A 310 -17.09 6.21 7.55
CA ALA A 310 -18.31 5.39 7.57
C ALA A 310 -18.00 3.89 7.39
N ALA A 311 -17.12 3.54 6.45
CA ALA A 311 -16.68 2.16 6.21
C ALA A 311 -15.94 1.58 7.42
N ALA A 312 -15.02 2.35 8.01
CA ALA A 312 -14.31 1.97 9.23
C ALA A 312 -15.27 1.71 10.39
N ALA A 313 -16.22 2.61 10.63
CA ALA A 313 -17.23 2.44 11.67
C ALA A 313 -18.08 1.17 11.47
N ALA A 314 -18.51 0.89 10.24
CA ALA A 314 -19.24 -0.34 9.90
C ALA A 314 -18.42 -1.62 10.16
N CYS A 315 -17.09 -1.52 10.10
CA CYS A 315 -16.18 -2.61 10.39
C CYS A 315 -15.84 -2.77 11.88
N GLY A 316 -16.29 -1.85 12.75
CA GLY A 316 -15.94 -1.83 14.18
C GLY A 316 -14.60 -1.16 14.46
N LEU A 317 -14.14 -0.30 13.54
CA LEU A 317 -12.93 0.51 13.66
C LEU A 317 -13.29 1.97 13.99
N CYS A 318 -12.41 2.67 14.69
CA CYS A 318 -12.55 4.10 15.00
C CYS A 318 -11.20 4.82 14.99
N ALA A 319 -11.23 6.13 14.82
CA ALA A 319 -10.05 7.00 14.78
C ALA A 319 -9.63 7.52 16.18
N ARG A 320 -10.07 6.84 17.25
CA ARG A 320 -9.90 7.27 18.64
C ARG A 320 -9.47 6.13 19.55
N LYS A 321 -8.72 6.43 20.59
CA LYS A 321 -8.34 5.54 21.68
C LYS A 321 -8.82 6.11 23.01
N LEU A 322 -9.08 5.23 23.97
CA LEU A 322 -9.33 5.61 25.36
C LEU A 322 -8.07 5.36 26.17
N GLN A 323 -7.61 6.38 26.89
CA GLN A 323 -6.57 6.22 27.91
C GLN A 323 -7.14 5.54 29.17
N PHE A 324 -6.25 5.04 30.04
CA PHE A 324 -6.65 4.37 31.28
C PHE A 324 -7.51 5.25 32.20
N ASN A 325 -7.33 6.57 32.15
CA ASN A 325 -8.13 7.55 32.89
C ASN A 325 -9.49 7.89 32.22
N GLY A 326 -9.85 7.18 31.14
CA GLY A 326 -11.09 7.41 30.38
C GLY A 326 -11.02 8.56 29.37
N ARG A 327 -9.89 9.27 29.25
CA ARG A 327 -9.74 10.35 28.27
C ARG A 327 -9.68 9.81 26.86
N GLU A 328 -10.47 10.41 25.97
CA GLU A 328 -10.40 10.17 24.54
C GLU A 328 -9.23 10.92 23.91
N VAL A 329 -8.46 10.21 23.09
CA VAL A 329 -7.35 10.74 22.31
C VAL A 329 -7.43 10.19 20.89
N GLY A 330 -6.82 10.86 19.92
CA GLY A 330 -6.62 10.29 18.59
C GLY A 330 -5.82 8.98 18.67
N THR A 331 -5.91 8.14 17.64
CA THR A 331 -5.13 6.89 17.52
C THR A 331 -3.62 7.05 17.67
N GLY A 332 -3.11 8.27 17.43
CA GLY A 332 -1.71 8.64 17.61
C GLY A 332 -0.80 8.28 16.44
N GLY A 333 -1.32 7.67 15.38
CA GLY A 333 -0.53 7.23 14.22
C GLY A 333 -0.23 8.31 13.19
N GLY A 334 -0.35 9.60 13.51
CA GLY A 334 -0.10 10.69 12.57
C GLY A 334 -1.12 10.74 11.42
N ALA A 335 -2.33 11.25 11.69
CA ALA A 335 -3.33 11.51 10.64
C ALA A 335 -2.89 12.69 9.76
N HIS A 336 -1.89 12.47 8.92
CA HIS A 336 -1.25 13.51 8.13
C HIS A 336 -2.20 14.04 7.06
N LEU A 337 -2.09 15.35 6.80
CA LEU A 337 -2.56 15.95 5.57
C LEU A 337 -1.39 15.97 4.61
N VAL A 338 -1.57 15.36 3.45
CA VAL A 338 -0.51 15.20 2.45
C VAL A 338 -0.80 16.13 1.29
N PHE A 339 0.15 17.00 0.95
CA PHE A 339 0.04 17.92 -0.18
C PHE A 339 1.08 17.57 -1.25
N GLY A 340 0.69 17.67 -2.52
CA GLY A 340 1.57 17.34 -3.63
C GLY A 340 1.02 17.82 -4.96
N GLY A 341 1.41 17.15 -6.04
CA GLY A 341 0.83 17.35 -7.37
C GLY A 341 0.37 16.02 -7.98
N PRO A 342 -0.31 16.07 -9.14
CA PRO A 342 -0.90 14.88 -9.77
C PRO A 342 0.14 13.83 -10.19
N VAL A 343 1.39 14.25 -10.44
CA VAL A 343 2.58 13.41 -10.60
C VAL A 343 3.77 14.11 -9.95
N GLY A 344 4.80 13.36 -9.53
CA GLY A 344 5.93 13.89 -8.76
C GLY A 344 6.58 15.14 -9.37
N LEU A 345 6.89 15.14 -10.67
CA LEU A 345 7.48 16.28 -11.40
C LEU A 345 6.59 17.52 -11.50
N LEU A 346 5.28 17.37 -11.26
CA LEU A 346 4.28 18.43 -11.26
C LEU A 346 3.88 18.86 -9.85
N SER A 347 4.57 18.38 -8.80
CA SER A 347 4.37 18.87 -7.45
C SER A 347 4.57 20.40 -7.39
N PRO A 348 3.66 21.16 -6.76
CA PRO A 348 3.78 22.60 -6.67
C PRO A 348 5.02 23.02 -5.87
N PHE A 349 5.51 22.17 -4.97
CA PHE A 349 6.73 22.42 -4.20
C PHE A 349 8.01 22.33 -5.04
N PHE A 350 7.99 21.65 -6.19
CA PHE A 350 9.09 21.70 -7.16
C PHE A 350 8.84 22.74 -8.25
N ALA A 351 7.60 22.91 -8.70
CA ALA A 351 7.27 23.91 -9.71
C ALA A 351 7.48 25.34 -9.19
N PHE A 352 7.21 25.57 -7.90
CA PHE A 352 7.37 26.83 -7.21
C PHE A 352 8.17 26.63 -5.90
N PRO A 353 9.50 26.51 -5.97
CA PRO A 353 10.34 26.15 -4.81
C PRO A 353 10.26 27.08 -3.61
N ALA A 354 9.91 28.36 -3.83
CA ALA A 354 9.65 29.33 -2.77
C ALA A 354 8.40 29.00 -1.93
N LEU A 355 7.52 28.12 -2.40
CA LEU A 355 6.28 27.74 -1.69
C LEU A 355 6.58 27.02 -0.37
N LEU A 356 7.51 26.07 -0.35
CA LEU A 356 7.85 25.32 0.86
C LEU A 356 8.46 26.24 1.94
N PRO A 357 9.47 27.09 1.65
CA PRO A 357 9.94 28.14 2.55
C PRO A 357 8.82 29.05 3.04
N SER A 358 7.90 29.46 2.17
CA SER A 358 6.76 30.30 2.56
C SER A 358 5.84 29.59 3.55
N VAL A 359 5.54 28.31 3.35
CA VAL A 359 4.74 27.51 4.28
C VAL A 359 5.46 27.36 5.63
N ILE A 360 6.74 27.00 5.59
CA ILE A 360 7.59 26.83 6.79
C ILE A 360 7.60 28.13 7.61
N ARG A 361 7.98 29.26 7.01
CA ARG A 361 8.05 30.54 7.73
C ARG A 361 6.68 31.01 8.22
N TYR A 362 5.62 30.81 7.42
CA TYR A 362 4.27 31.15 7.84
C TYR A 362 3.88 30.36 9.11
N TRP A 363 4.11 29.05 9.13
CA TRP A 363 3.79 28.21 10.28
C TRP A 363 4.64 28.57 11.51
N GLN A 364 5.94 28.82 11.32
CA GLN A 364 6.83 29.23 12.41
C GLN A 364 6.45 30.57 13.04
N HIS A 365 5.93 31.53 12.25
CA HIS A 365 5.43 32.81 12.77
C HIS A 365 4.02 32.72 13.37
N HIS A 366 3.31 31.62 13.17
CA HIS A 366 1.93 31.41 13.65
C HIS A 366 1.81 30.11 14.44
N PRO A 367 2.50 29.99 15.59
CA PRO A 367 2.58 28.74 16.36
C PRO A 367 1.23 28.26 16.92
N ALA A 368 0.21 29.11 16.95
CA ALA A 368 -1.15 28.72 17.31
C ALA A 368 -1.75 27.69 16.33
N LEU A 369 -1.27 27.61 15.07
CA LEU A 369 -1.72 26.63 14.09
C LEU A 369 -1.37 25.19 14.52
N SER A 370 -0.25 25.01 15.21
CA SER A 370 0.17 23.72 15.77
C SER A 370 -0.90 23.13 16.69
N TYR A 371 -1.65 23.96 17.42
CA TYR A 371 -2.69 23.50 18.35
C TYR A 371 -3.84 22.73 17.67
N ALA A 372 -4.07 22.94 16.37
CA ALA A 372 -5.05 22.17 15.61
C ALA A 372 -4.59 20.71 15.36
N PHE A 373 -3.28 20.44 15.45
CA PHE A 373 -2.67 19.15 15.11
C PHE A 373 -1.98 18.49 16.31
N THR A 374 -1.87 19.19 17.45
CA THR A 374 -1.17 18.67 18.63
C THR A 374 -2.07 17.79 19.49
N GLY A 375 -1.48 16.72 20.04
CA GLY A 375 -2.15 15.81 20.96
C GLY A 375 -2.24 16.36 22.39
N ALA A 376 -1.95 15.51 23.38
CA ALA A 376 -2.11 15.87 24.79
C ALA A 376 -1.08 16.90 25.31
N TYR A 377 0.03 17.09 24.59
CA TYR A 377 1.15 17.95 25.00
C TYR A 377 1.95 18.45 23.78
N LEU A 378 2.70 19.53 24.00
CA LEU A 378 3.61 20.18 23.04
C LEU A 378 5.07 19.88 23.40
N GLY A 379 5.99 20.21 22.51
CA GLY A 379 7.42 20.12 22.76
C GLY A 379 8.07 18.91 22.08
N PRO A 380 9.40 18.74 22.27
CA PRO A 380 10.23 17.78 21.53
C PRO A 380 9.82 16.30 21.68
N SER A 381 9.02 15.97 22.70
CA SER A 381 8.51 14.61 22.93
C SER A 381 7.13 14.37 22.33
N SER A 382 6.50 15.39 21.73
CA SER A 382 5.17 15.30 21.13
C SER A 382 5.17 14.43 19.87
N GLN A 383 3.99 14.17 19.32
CA GLN A 383 3.84 13.32 18.14
C GLN A 383 4.34 14.01 16.86
N ALA A 384 4.21 15.33 16.81
CA ALA A 384 4.57 16.16 15.67
C ALA A 384 5.19 17.49 16.18
N PRO A 385 6.34 17.45 16.87
CA PRO A 385 6.98 18.66 17.37
C PRO A 385 7.35 19.62 16.25
N ARG A 386 7.32 20.90 16.61
CA ARG A 386 7.87 21.97 15.77
C ARG A 386 9.40 21.84 15.72
N ILE A 387 10.02 22.37 14.68
CA ILE A 387 11.49 22.35 14.58
C ILE A 387 12.16 23.15 15.72
N ASP A 388 11.59 24.30 16.10
CA ASP A 388 12.07 25.12 17.22
C ASP A 388 11.84 24.46 18.60
N GLU A 389 11.03 23.40 18.66
CA GLU A 389 10.86 22.56 19.84
C GLU A 389 11.83 21.36 19.87
N SER A 390 12.23 20.83 18.70
CA SER A 390 13.07 19.62 18.57
C SER A 390 14.55 19.90 18.48
N THR A 391 14.94 20.86 17.64
CA THR A 391 16.32 21.09 17.17
C THR A 391 16.51 22.58 16.92
N PHE A 392 16.52 23.37 18.00
CA PHE A 392 16.65 24.83 17.91
C PHE A 392 17.89 25.29 17.14
N GLU A 393 18.99 24.53 17.25
CA GLU A 393 20.25 24.80 16.55
C GLU A 393 20.13 24.67 15.02
N ALA A 394 19.15 23.91 14.51
CA ALA A 394 18.93 23.71 13.08
C ALA A 394 18.21 24.88 12.40
N LEU A 395 17.66 25.85 13.16
CA LEU A 395 16.90 26.98 12.60
C LEU A 395 17.74 27.84 11.65
N TYR A 396 19.02 28.04 11.97
CA TYR A 396 19.93 28.81 11.11
C TYR A 396 20.17 28.11 9.76
N GLU A 397 20.45 26.80 9.80
CA GLU A 397 20.61 26.00 8.58
C GLU A 397 19.31 25.90 7.78
N LEU A 398 18.16 25.81 8.46
CA LEU A 398 16.84 25.83 7.79
C LEU A 398 16.59 27.16 7.07
N GLU A 399 17.00 28.29 7.65
CA GLU A 399 16.89 29.59 7.00
C GLU A 399 17.80 29.68 5.76
N ILE A 400 19.01 29.11 5.82
CA ILE A 400 19.90 28.97 4.65
C ILE A 400 19.25 28.10 3.57
N ALA A 401 18.70 26.94 3.95
CA ALA A 401 18.00 26.04 3.03
C ALA A 401 16.79 26.73 2.37
N CYS A 402 16.02 27.49 3.15
CA CYS A 402 14.90 28.30 2.66
C CYS A 402 15.35 29.34 1.63
N ALA A 403 16.39 30.11 1.94
CA ALA A 403 16.96 31.10 1.02
C ALA A 403 17.53 30.44 -0.24
N GLY A 404 18.15 29.26 -0.11
CA GLY A 404 18.62 28.47 -1.24
C GLY A 404 17.49 28.06 -2.18
N ALA A 405 16.41 27.50 -1.62
CA ALA A 405 15.23 27.07 -2.38
C ALA A 405 14.54 28.23 -3.10
N GLU A 406 14.46 29.41 -2.49
CA GLU A 406 13.88 30.62 -3.10
C GLU A 406 14.67 31.10 -4.34
N ASN A 407 15.98 30.91 -4.34
CA ASN A 407 16.87 31.36 -5.42
C ASN A 407 17.15 30.29 -6.49
N LEU A 408 16.79 29.03 -6.24
CA LEU A 408 17.16 27.90 -7.11
C LEU A 408 16.43 27.90 -8.46
N GLY A 409 15.26 28.57 -8.56
CA GLY A 409 14.31 28.31 -9.64
C GLY A 409 13.87 26.85 -9.66
N ARG A 410 13.17 26.38 -10.71
CA ARG A 410 12.71 24.98 -10.78
C ARG A 410 13.91 24.01 -10.68
N PRO A 411 13.96 23.10 -9.68
CA PRO A 411 15.09 22.23 -9.46
C PRO A 411 15.26 21.26 -10.64
N GLN A 412 16.49 21.15 -11.14
CA GLN A 412 16.86 20.15 -12.15
C GLN A 412 17.05 18.76 -11.55
N ASN A 413 17.38 18.69 -10.26
CA ASN A 413 17.55 17.46 -9.51
C ASN A 413 16.65 17.50 -8.26
N LEU A 414 15.55 16.74 -8.31
CA LEU A 414 14.54 16.73 -7.25
C LEU A 414 15.05 16.07 -5.96
N ALA A 415 15.95 15.08 -6.08
CA ALA A 415 16.56 14.44 -4.92
C ALA A 415 17.46 15.42 -4.16
N LEU A 416 18.25 16.23 -4.87
CA LEU A 416 19.07 17.26 -4.23
C LEU A 416 18.22 18.37 -3.58
N PHE A 417 17.09 18.72 -4.19
CA PHE A 417 16.17 19.69 -3.60
C PHE A 417 15.55 19.17 -2.30
N ASP A 418 15.11 17.91 -2.28
CA ASP A 418 14.57 17.24 -1.10
C ASP A 418 15.58 17.19 0.06
N LEU A 419 16.86 16.91 -0.24
CA LEU A 419 17.95 16.90 0.73
C LEU A 419 18.20 18.26 1.41
N LEU A 420 17.75 19.38 0.84
CA LEU A 420 17.85 20.69 1.51
C LEU A 420 17.05 20.73 2.82
N PHE A 421 15.97 19.97 2.92
CA PHE A 421 15.03 20.04 4.03
C PHE A 421 14.92 18.75 4.85
N ARG A 422 15.17 17.59 4.22
CA ARG A 422 14.99 16.27 4.85
C ARG A 422 15.74 16.12 6.16
N ASP A 423 16.99 16.59 6.18
CA ASP A 423 17.88 16.51 7.35
C ASP A 423 17.74 17.72 8.29
N LEU A 424 16.68 18.51 8.17
CA LEU A 424 16.38 19.65 9.05
C LEU A 424 14.97 19.53 9.66
N LEU A 425 14.01 19.00 8.90
CA LEU A 425 12.62 18.81 9.30
C LEU A 425 12.40 17.40 9.88
N MET A 426 12.89 17.18 11.10
CA MET A 426 12.81 15.91 11.81
C MET A 426 12.53 16.11 13.31
N ASP A 427 12.11 15.04 13.99
CA ASP A 427 12.07 15.03 15.46
C ASP A 427 13.47 14.83 16.08
N ARG A 428 13.56 14.93 17.41
CA ARG A 428 14.82 14.73 18.17
C ARG A 428 15.51 13.37 17.97
N SER A 429 14.81 12.38 17.41
CA SER A 429 15.33 11.03 17.15
C SER A 429 15.78 10.83 15.70
N GLY A 430 15.68 11.87 14.87
CA GLY A 430 16.02 11.78 13.45
C GLY A 430 14.85 11.38 12.56
N ASN A 431 13.62 11.38 13.08
CA ASN A 431 12.46 10.88 12.34
C ASN A 431 11.71 12.02 11.62
N THR A 432 11.81 12.05 10.30
CA THR A 432 11.14 13.00 9.39
C THR A 432 9.61 12.86 9.42
N HIS A 433 9.09 11.66 9.64
CA HIS A 433 7.65 11.38 9.71
C HIS A 433 7.01 11.98 10.97
N ARG A 434 7.81 12.31 11.98
CA ARG A 434 7.35 12.90 13.25
C ARG A 434 7.58 14.41 13.32
N ALA A 435 7.99 15.06 12.24
CA ALA A 435 8.02 16.52 12.20
C ALA A 435 6.61 17.10 11.99
N GLU A 436 6.34 18.30 12.54
CA GLU A 436 5.09 19.03 12.26
C GLU A 436 4.86 19.25 10.77
N ILE A 437 5.90 19.73 10.07
CA ILE A 437 5.94 19.82 8.61
C ILE A 437 6.91 18.74 8.14
N SER A 438 6.35 17.64 7.64
CA SER A 438 7.15 16.52 7.15
C SER A 438 7.40 16.63 5.65
N VAL A 439 8.66 16.47 5.25
CA VAL A 439 9.06 16.31 3.83
C VAL A 439 9.38 14.86 3.49
N ASP A 440 8.99 13.90 4.35
CA ASP A 440 9.32 12.49 4.18
C ASP A 440 8.92 11.95 2.80
N LYS A 441 7.78 12.43 2.29
CA LYS A 441 7.19 12.08 0.99
C LYS A 441 7.42 13.10 -0.13
N LEU A 442 8.27 14.12 0.09
CA LEU A 442 8.51 15.16 -0.91
C LEU A 442 9.17 14.57 -2.17
N TRP A 443 10.22 13.77 -2.01
CA TRP A 443 10.80 12.94 -3.06
C TRP A 443 11.08 11.52 -2.53
N ASN A 444 10.48 10.51 -3.15
CA ASN A 444 10.76 9.10 -2.84
C ASN A 444 11.59 8.53 -4.01
N PRO A 445 12.92 8.39 -3.85
CA PRO A 445 13.85 8.07 -4.94
C PRO A 445 13.68 6.68 -5.55
#